data_AF-A0A087UDJ9-F1
#
_entry.id   AF-A0A087UDJ9-F1
#
_cell.length_a   1.000
_cell.length_b   1.000
_cell.length_c   1.000
_cell.angle_alpha   90.00
_cell.angle_beta   90.00
_cell.angle_gamma   90.00
#
_symmetry.space_group_name_H-M   'P 1'
#
loop_
_entity.id
_entity.type
_entity.pdbx_description
1 polymer ?
#
loop_
_entity_poly.entity_id
_entity_poly.type
_entity_poly.pdbx_seq_one_letter_code
_entity_poly.pdbx_strand_id
1 'polypeptide(L)'
;MIKNFERKKSLNASEYNLMFIVIARTLGFKARFCVSFYPITYKAQNLLKKPQSKERSTCKKKVKPEKSTVTASTSSSANKGKSSSTANETPKIRKAKTETKGSEAKKEKTEKMNRPERSKKKSYKISSDEGDDDDRDEDFKVEDKNNSDEDTDTKRKNPCRSRGASKTPNRKVLSSDSEPVSPVQAGYDSDKIICWAEVFSKSDKQWVSVDCVNKIVNKPYDVEKTIPQPVTYILAYDNYSNVKDVTRRYCAEYMTCTLKLRVDPDWWEETLEPFLPPNTKLDKEEEKKLDMVLSNKPLPTTVAGFKNHPLYALKRHLLKFEGIYPPDAPTVGFLRGEPIYPRECVVQLHSRETWIKEARVVRVGEEPYKIVKARPKWDRIAGVMRTDLPLELFGHWQTDDYEPPVAKDGKVPRNEYGNVELFKPCMLPKGTVHLQIPGLNRIARKLGIDCSPAVVGFDGHKGSVHPVFDGFIICKEYKDTILAAWEEEQENARKREEEKREKRIYGNWKKLIRGLLIR
;
A
#
# COMPACT_ATOMS: atom_id res chain seq x y z
N MET A 1 40.45 -1.30 -25.77
CA MET A 1 41.23 -0.53 -24.76
C MET A 1 42.74 -0.70 -24.83
N ILE A 2 43.41 -1.67 -24.18
CA ILE A 2 44.89 -1.64 -24.01
C ILE A 2 45.66 -1.42 -25.35
N LYS A 3 45.41 -2.25 -26.36
CA LYS A 3 46.00 -2.10 -27.72
C LYS A 3 45.63 -0.80 -28.45
N ASN A 4 44.56 -0.11 -28.01
CA ASN A 4 44.14 1.19 -28.54
C ASN A 4 44.87 2.34 -27.81
N PHE A 5 45.09 2.17 -26.49
CA PHE A 5 45.83 3.08 -25.62
C PHE A 5 47.29 3.23 -26.07
N GLU A 6 47.97 2.10 -26.32
CA GLU A 6 49.31 2.05 -26.94
C GLU A 6 49.36 2.83 -28.27
N ARG A 7 48.30 2.71 -29.07
CA ARG A 7 48.16 3.33 -30.40
C ARG A 7 47.62 4.77 -30.35
N LYS A 8 47.37 5.32 -29.15
CA LYS A 8 46.78 6.65 -28.90
C LYS A 8 45.48 6.90 -29.68
N LYS A 9 44.61 5.87 -29.77
CA LYS A 9 43.31 5.92 -30.46
C LYS A 9 42.18 5.48 -29.53
N SER A 10 40.99 6.00 -29.74
CA SER A 10 39.74 5.60 -29.07
C SER A 10 38.71 5.18 -30.11
N LEU A 11 38.01 4.07 -29.88
CA LEU A 11 36.97 3.56 -30.78
C LEU A 11 35.64 4.31 -30.65
N ASN A 12 35.34 4.83 -29.45
CA ASN A 12 34.13 5.60 -29.17
C ASN A 12 34.38 6.66 -28.07
N ALA A 13 33.37 7.52 -27.86
CA ALA A 13 33.38 8.58 -26.85
C ALA A 13 33.70 8.06 -25.43
N SER A 14 33.06 6.95 -25.05
CA SER A 14 33.18 6.33 -23.73
C SER A 14 34.59 5.78 -23.47
N GLU A 15 35.24 5.17 -24.48
CA GLU A 15 36.65 4.75 -24.38
C GLU A 15 37.59 5.94 -24.22
N TYR A 16 37.32 7.09 -24.87
CA TYR A 16 38.17 8.29 -24.71
C TYR A 16 38.13 8.86 -23.29
N ASN A 17 36.93 9.03 -22.72
CA ASN A 17 36.79 9.48 -21.32
C ASN A 17 37.37 8.45 -20.33
N LEU A 18 37.24 7.15 -20.59
CA LEU A 18 37.85 6.11 -19.76
C LEU A 18 39.39 6.09 -19.87
N MET A 19 39.96 6.35 -21.06
CA MET A 19 41.40 6.50 -21.25
C MET A 19 41.96 7.69 -20.45
N PHE A 20 41.25 8.82 -20.43
CA PHE A 20 41.62 9.97 -19.59
C PHE A 20 41.62 9.62 -18.10
N ILE A 21 40.61 8.88 -17.61
CA ILE A 21 40.53 8.45 -16.20
C ILE A 21 41.69 7.51 -15.84
N VAL A 22 42.07 6.58 -16.72
CA VAL A 22 43.24 5.72 -16.52
C VAL A 22 44.52 6.55 -16.38
N ILE A 23 44.71 7.58 -17.23
CA ILE A 23 45.86 8.51 -17.15
C ILE A 23 45.83 9.31 -15.84
N ALA A 24 44.67 9.85 -15.45
CA ALA A 24 44.54 10.59 -14.19
C ALA A 24 44.88 9.70 -12.97
N ARG A 25 44.43 8.45 -12.96
CA ARG A 25 44.71 7.48 -11.90
C ARG A 25 46.18 7.07 -11.84
N THR A 26 46.84 6.82 -12.98
CA THR A 26 48.27 6.47 -13.02
C THR A 26 49.18 7.64 -12.64
N LEU A 27 48.75 8.89 -12.89
CA LEU A 27 49.40 10.10 -12.40
C LEU A 27 49.11 10.42 -10.92
N GLY A 28 48.42 9.53 -10.19
CA GLY A 28 48.18 9.65 -8.75
C GLY A 28 47.07 10.63 -8.36
N PHE A 29 46.22 11.06 -9.29
CA PHE A 29 45.01 11.81 -8.96
C PHE A 29 43.90 10.88 -8.44
N LYS A 30 43.10 11.38 -7.51
CA LYS A 30 41.80 10.76 -7.20
C LYS A 30 40.85 11.12 -8.35
N ALA A 31 40.35 10.12 -9.09
CA ALA A 31 39.52 10.35 -10.25
C ALA A 31 38.34 9.37 -10.29
N ARG A 32 37.11 9.87 -10.23
CA ARG A 32 35.90 9.05 -10.35
C ARG A 32 35.48 8.91 -11.82
N PHE A 33 34.92 7.76 -12.16
CA PHE A 33 34.24 7.50 -13.43
C PHE A 33 32.75 7.79 -13.22
N CYS A 34 32.22 8.81 -13.87
CA CYS A 34 30.81 9.20 -13.75
C CYS A 34 30.00 8.61 -14.90
N VAL A 35 28.86 7.99 -14.58
CA VAL A 35 27.95 7.36 -15.54
C VAL A 35 26.54 7.88 -15.30
N SER A 36 25.87 8.33 -16.36
CA SER A 36 24.44 8.61 -16.30
C SER A 36 23.64 7.33 -16.53
N PHE A 37 22.78 6.97 -15.59
CA PHE A 37 21.84 5.86 -15.72
C PHE A 37 20.45 6.37 -16.05
N TYR A 38 19.84 5.78 -17.07
CA TYR A 38 18.44 6.02 -17.44
C TYR A 38 17.63 4.72 -17.24
N PRO A 39 17.06 4.50 -16.05
CA PRO A 39 16.25 3.30 -15.80
C PRO A 39 14.99 3.36 -16.65
N ILE A 40 14.83 2.38 -17.54
CA ILE A 40 13.64 2.23 -18.36
C ILE A 40 12.46 1.91 -17.44
N THR A 41 11.40 2.72 -17.49
CA THR A 41 10.24 2.55 -16.62
C THR A 41 9.54 1.22 -16.91
N TYR A 42 9.18 0.47 -15.85
CA TYR A 42 8.49 -0.83 -15.98
C TYR A 42 7.17 -0.75 -16.76
N LYS A 43 6.55 0.44 -16.83
CA LYS A 43 5.38 0.73 -17.69
C LYS A 43 5.67 0.65 -19.20
N ALA A 44 6.91 0.41 -19.64
CA ALA A 44 7.29 0.17 -21.03
C ALA A 44 6.86 -1.23 -21.54
N GLN A 45 5.55 -1.47 -21.60
CA GLN A 45 4.89 -2.77 -21.90
C GLN A 45 5.19 -3.39 -23.28
N ASN A 46 6.09 -2.82 -24.08
CA ASN A 46 6.37 -3.23 -25.47
C ASN A 46 7.73 -3.94 -25.68
N LEU A 47 8.49 -4.24 -24.63
CA LEU A 47 9.80 -4.91 -24.77
C LEU A 47 9.71 -6.44 -24.95
N LEU A 48 8.57 -7.07 -24.63
CA LEU A 48 8.27 -8.42 -25.09
C LEU A 48 7.81 -8.38 -26.55
N LYS A 49 8.77 -8.53 -27.48
CA LYS A 49 8.50 -8.75 -28.90
C LYS A 49 7.66 -10.03 -29.07
N LYS A 50 6.33 -9.89 -29.17
CA LYS A 50 5.43 -11.00 -29.55
C LYS A 50 5.94 -11.60 -30.87
N PRO A 51 6.06 -12.93 -31.00
CA PRO A 51 6.45 -13.56 -32.26
C PRO A 51 5.54 -13.09 -33.40
N GLN A 52 6.12 -12.68 -34.52
CA GLN A 52 5.35 -12.19 -35.67
C GLN A 52 4.45 -13.30 -36.22
N SER A 53 3.15 -13.21 -35.90
CA SER A 53 2.12 -14.01 -36.53
C SER A 53 2.05 -13.64 -38.01
N LYS A 54 2.61 -14.48 -38.88
CA LYS A 54 2.60 -14.28 -40.34
C LYS A 54 1.17 -14.11 -40.83
N GLU A 55 0.85 -12.92 -41.34
CA GLU A 55 -0.45 -12.65 -41.95
C GLU A 55 -0.65 -13.58 -43.16
N ARG A 56 -1.78 -14.29 -43.19
CA ARG A 56 -2.15 -15.12 -44.34
C ARG A 56 -2.76 -14.23 -45.42
N SER A 57 -1.94 -13.77 -46.35
CA SER A 57 -2.38 -13.09 -47.56
C SER A 57 -3.28 -14.01 -48.41
N THR A 58 -4.55 -13.64 -48.55
CA THR A 58 -5.56 -14.39 -49.32
C THR A 58 -5.52 -13.99 -50.79
N CYS A 59 -4.73 -14.71 -51.60
CA CYS A 59 -4.75 -14.56 -53.06
C CYS A 59 -5.40 -15.78 -53.76
N LYS A 60 -6.00 -15.56 -54.95
CA LYS A 60 -6.88 -16.53 -55.62
C LYS A 60 -6.13 -17.49 -56.57
N LYS A 61 -6.71 -18.67 -56.76
CA LYS A 61 -6.20 -19.84 -57.52
C LYS A 61 -5.68 -19.52 -58.94
N LYS A 62 -4.58 -20.19 -59.34
CA LYS A 62 -4.39 -20.74 -60.72
C LYS A 62 -3.60 -22.07 -60.71
N VAL A 63 -4.35 -23.17 -60.90
CA VAL A 63 -4.06 -24.40 -61.69
C VAL A 63 -2.63 -25.00 -61.74
N LYS A 64 -2.47 -26.21 -61.14
CA LYS A 64 -1.83 -27.50 -61.61
C LYS A 64 -0.56 -27.52 -62.51
N PRO A 65 0.16 -28.68 -62.60
CA PRO A 65 0.48 -29.70 -61.58
C PRO A 65 1.94 -30.25 -61.68
N GLU A 66 2.39 -31.11 -60.73
CA GLU A 66 3.11 -32.37 -61.08
C GLU A 66 3.16 -33.40 -59.92
N LYS A 67 4.02 -34.44 -60.01
CA LYS A 67 3.77 -35.84 -59.54
C LYS A 67 4.49 -36.29 -58.25
N SER A 68 4.13 -37.52 -57.83
CA SER A 68 4.87 -38.53 -57.01
C SER A 68 5.05 -38.34 -55.50
N THR A 69 5.00 -39.38 -54.63
CA THR A 69 4.40 -40.75 -54.72
C THR A 69 4.28 -41.43 -53.33
N VAL A 70 3.09 -42.00 -53.02
CA VAL A 70 2.83 -43.35 -52.41
C VAL A 70 3.33 -43.70 -50.96
N THR A 71 2.61 -44.64 -50.31
CA THR A 71 2.72 -45.19 -48.93
C THR A 71 2.43 -44.20 -47.79
N ALA A 72 1.50 -44.38 -46.84
CA ALA A 72 0.56 -45.46 -46.44
C ALA A 72 1.10 -46.60 -45.54
N SER A 73 0.68 -46.58 -44.26
CA SER A 73 0.44 -47.74 -43.39
C SER A 73 -0.58 -47.36 -42.29
N THR A 74 -1.31 -48.33 -41.71
CA THR A 74 -2.59 -48.08 -41.02
C THR A 74 -2.90 -49.08 -39.88
N SER A 75 -3.31 -48.58 -38.70
CA SER A 75 -4.14 -49.28 -37.69
C SER A 75 -4.60 -48.25 -36.62
N SER A 76 -5.88 -47.98 -36.31
CA SER A 76 -7.12 -48.76 -36.03
C SER A 76 -7.31 -49.07 -34.54
N SER A 77 -8.20 -48.36 -33.82
CA SER A 77 -9.58 -48.82 -33.44
C SER A 77 -9.64 -49.48 -32.04
N ALA A 78 -10.73 -49.55 -31.25
CA ALA A 78 -12.05 -48.88 -31.16
C ALA A 78 -12.72 -49.27 -29.79
N ASN A 79 -13.31 -48.38 -28.97
CA ASN A 79 -14.73 -47.91 -28.92
C ASN A 79 -15.71 -48.76 -28.02
N LYS A 80 -16.83 -48.15 -27.57
CA LYS A 80 -17.96 -48.61 -26.68
C LYS A 80 -17.72 -48.55 -25.15
N GLY A 81 -18.75 -48.39 -24.27
CA GLY A 81 -20.21 -48.21 -24.49
C GLY A 81 -21.05 -47.92 -23.21
N LYS A 82 -22.38 -47.67 -23.37
CA LYS A 82 -23.42 -47.38 -22.33
C LYS A 82 -23.98 -48.68 -21.67
N SER A 83 -24.96 -48.75 -20.75
CA SER A 83 -25.97 -47.83 -20.15
C SER A 83 -26.17 -48.11 -18.61
N SER A 84 -27.28 -47.97 -17.83
CA SER A 84 -28.77 -47.95 -18.00
C SER A 84 -29.50 -47.23 -16.80
N SER A 85 -30.85 -47.26 -16.77
CA SER A 85 -31.78 -46.78 -15.70
C SER A 85 -32.25 -47.93 -14.75
N THR A 86 -33.22 -47.87 -13.80
CA THR A 86 -34.50 -47.11 -13.64
C THR A 86 -34.99 -47.09 -12.15
N ALA A 87 -36.22 -46.63 -11.83
CA ALA A 87 -36.71 -46.26 -10.48
C ALA A 87 -37.94 -47.06 -9.96
N ASN A 88 -38.36 -46.89 -8.68
CA ASN A 88 -39.76 -46.57 -8.28
C ASN A 88 -40.05 -46.38 -6.75
N GLU A 89 -40.94 -45.42 -6.47
CA GLU A 89 -42.09 -45.40 -5.50
C GLU A 89 -41.98 -45.55 -3.95
N THR A 90 -43.08 -45.16 -3.28
CA THR A 90 -43.30 -45.15 -1.81
C THR A 90 -44.77 -45.51 -1.47
N PRO A 91 -45.07 -45.93 -0.22
CA PRO A 91 -46.30 -45.41 0.42
C PRO A 91 -46.21 -45.14 1.95
N LYS A 92 -47.29 -44.55 2.50
CA LYS A 92 -47.46 -44.05 3.89
C LYS A 92 -48.20 -45.04 4.80
N ILE A 93 -47.97 -45.00 6.12
CA ILE A 93 -48.91 -45.52 7.15
C ILE A 93 -49.07 -44.51 8.32
N ARG A 94 -50.27 -44.48 8.93
CA ARG A 94 -50.67 -43.65 10.10
C ARG A 94 -50.74 -44.48 11.40
N LYS A 95 -50.73 -43.83 12.58
CA LYS A 95 -51.53 -44.21 13.76
C LYS A 95 -51.72 -43.02 14.73
N ALA A 96 -52.66 -43.14 15.68
CA ALA A 96 -53.19 -42.05 16.53
C ALA A 96 -53.85 -42.61 17.83
N LYS A 97 -54.54 -41.74 18.60
CA LYS A 97 -55.34 -42.00 19.83
C LYS A 97 -54.52 -42.19 21.15
N THR A 98 -55.02 -41.89 22.37
CA THR A 98 -56.33 -41.35 22.82
C THR A 98 -56.20 -40.50 24.12
N GLU A 99 -57.30 -39.86 24.53
CA GLU A 99 -57.50 -39.09 25.77
C GLU A 99 -57.79 -39.97 27.01
N THR A 100 -57.70 -39.40 28.22
CA THR A 100 -58.67 -39.65 29.31
C THR A 100 -58.70 -38.50 30.32
N LYS A 101 -59.71 -38.47 31.21
CA LYS A 101 -60.07 -37.33 32.09
C LYS A 101 -59.76 -37.59 33.58
N GLY A 102 -59.64 -36.52 34.37
CA GLY A 102 -59.68 -36.53 35.84
C GLY A 102 -59.91 -35.11 36.38
N SER A 103 -60.66 -34.95 37.46
CA SER A 103 -61.18 -33.63 37.90
C SER A 103 -61.49 -33.55 39.39
N GLU A 104 -61.14 -32.44 40.04
CA GLU A 104 -61.92 -31.83 41.13
C GLU A 104 -61.49 -30.38 41.42
N ALA A 105 -62.26 -29.60 42.20
CA ALA A 105 -62.11 -28.14 42.27
C ALA A 105 -62.68 -27.44 43.52
N LYS A 106 -62.01 -26.34 43.92
CA LYS A 106 -62.52 -25.08 44.54
C LYS A 106 -61.36 -24.06 44.52
N LYS A 107 -61.53 -22.86 43.93
CA LYS A 107 -61.92 -21.57 44.56
C LYS A 107 -60.95 -21.13 45.68
N GLU A 108 -60.47 -19.88 45.72
CA GLU A 108 -61.13 -18.62 45.32
C GLU A 108 -60.48 -17.80 44.18
N LYS A 109 -60.88 -16.53 44.02
CA LYS A 109 -60.60 -15.65 42.87
C LYS A 109 -59.87 -14.36 43.25
N THR A 110 -58.99 -13.91 42.35
CA THR A 110 -59.00 -12.53 41.81
C THR A 110 -58.37 -12.56 40.41
N GLU A 111 -58.61 -11.55 39.58
CA GLU A 111 -58.56 -11.72 38.11
C GLU A 111 -57.38 -11.05 37.39
N LYS A 112 -56.82 -11.79 36.41
CA LYS A 112 -56.47 -11.39 35.01
C LYS A 112 -55.52 -10.17 34.77
N MET A 113 -54.70 -10.12 33.71
CA MET A 113 -54.62 -11.00 32.53
C MET A 113 -53.23 -11.04 31.87
N ASN A 114 -52.93 -12.20 31.24
CA ASN A 114 -52.07 -12.46 30.08
C ASN A 114 -50.62 -11.93 30.01
N ARG A 115 -49.71 -12.91 29.95
CA ARG A 115 -48.37 -12.87 29.37
C ARG A 115 -48.32 -13.78 28.13
N PRO A 116 -47.66 -13.39 27.02
CA PRO A 116 -47.27 -14.31 25.94
C PRO A 116 -45.84 -14.87 26.09
N GLU A 117 -45.47 -15.81 25.21
CA GLU A 117 -44.38 -16.76 25.42
C GLU A 117 -42.96 -16.32 24.97
N ARG A 118 -41.99 -17.22 25.23
CA ARG A 118 -40.53 -17.05 25.08
C ARG A 118 -40.02 -17.66 23.77
N SER A 119 -39.55 -16.83 22.83
CA SER A 119 -38.90 -17.31 21.60
C SER A 119 -37.36 -17.35 21.70
N LYS A 120 -36.77 -18.34 21.03
CA LYS A 120 -35.38 -18.81 21.20
C LYS A 120 -34.37 -17.87 20.52
N LYS A 121 -33.43 -17.26 21.27
CA LYS A 121 -32.16 -16.78 20.68
C LYS A 121 -31.28 -18.00 20.35
N LYS A 122 -30.98 -18.23 19.06
CA LYS A 122 -29.95 -19.20 18.63
C LYS A 122 -28.57 -18.57 18.82
N SER A 123 -27.64 -19.33 19.40
CA SER A 123 -26.22 -19.11 19.20
C SER A 123 -25.78 -19.70 17.85
N TYR A 124 -24.79 -19.08 17.21
CA TYR A 124 -24.08 -19.66 16.08
C TYR A 124 -22.63 -19.91 16.50
N LYS A 125 -22.17 -21.15 16.30
CA LYS A 125 -20.75 -21.49 16.38
C LYS A 125 -20.06 -20.93 15.15
N ILE A 126 -18.85 -20.40 15.34
CA ILE A 126 -17.87 -20.31 14.26
C ILE A 126 -17.02 -21.57 14.35
N SER A 127 -16.90 -22.29 13.24
CA SER A 127 -15.93 -23.37 13.05
C SER A 127 -14.84 -22.85 12.11
N SER A 128 -13.58 -23.08 12.48
CA SER A 128 -12.43 -22.91 11.61
C SER A 128 -12.43 -23.95 10.51
N ASP A 129 -12.18 -23.53 9.28
CA ASP A 129 -11.59 -24.35 8.22
C ASP A 129 -10.75 -23.42 7.32
N GLU A 130 -9.71 -23.95 6.69
CA GLU A 130 -8.74 -23.18 5.89
C GLU A 130 -8.99 -23.37 4.38
N GLY A 131 -8.54 -22.40 3.57
CA GLY A 131 -8.62 -22.50 2.10
C GLY A 131 -8.22 -21.20 1.41
N ASP A 132 -7.12 -21.24 0.67
CA ASP A 132 -6.75 -20.23 -0.32
C ASP A 132 -7.67 -20.31 -1.56
N ASP A 133 -7.87 -19.18 -2.25
CA ASP A 133 -7.62 -19.02 -3.70
C ASP A 133 -8.03 -17.61 -4.20
N ASP A 134 -7.50 -17.25 -5.37
CA ASP A 134 -7.40 -15.88 -5.90
C ASP A 134 -8.70 -15.17 -6.37
N ASP A 135 -8.57 -13.84 -6.42
CA ASP A 135 -8.94 -12.96 -7.55
C ASP A 135 -10.31 -12.24 -7.68
N ARG A 136 -10.18 -11.03 -8.27
CA ARG A 136 -11.14 -10.21 -9.05
C ARG A 136 -12.31 -9.45 -8.41
N ASP A 137 -12.34 -8.15 -8.75
CA ASP A 137 -13.43 -7.20 -8.57
C ASP A 137 -14.52 -7.32 -9.66
N GLU A 138 -15.79 -7.14 -9.31
CA GLU A 138 -16.85 -6.76 -10.26
C GLU A 138 -17.80 -5.69 -9.67
N ASP A 139 -18.05 -4.63 -10.45
CA ASP A 139 -18.96 -3.52 -10.11
C ASP A 139 -20.44 -3.93 -10.26
N PHE A 140 -21.25 -3.74 -9.20
CA PHE A 140 -22.69 -4.04 -9.26
C PHE A 140 -23.54 -2.80 -9.63
N LYS A 141 -24.31 -2.90 -10.72
CA LYS A 141 -25.32 -1.91 -11.12
C LYS A 141 -26.70 -2.27 -10.53
N VAL A 142 -27.49 -1.24 -10.24
CA VAL A 142 -28.92 -1.38 -9.90
C VAL A 142 -29.77 -0.72 -10.99
N GLU A 143 -30.88 -1.36 -11.34
CA GLU A 143 -31.91 -0.84 -12.26
C GLU A 143 -32.99 -0.07 -11.49
N ASP A 144 -33.58 0.96 -12.10
CA ASP A 144 -34.83 1.59 -11.64
C ASP A 144 -35.91 1.54 -12.72
N LYS A 145 -37.18 1.44 -12.32
CA LYS A 145 -38.33 1.26 -13.23
C LYS A 145 -39.43 2.30 -13.02
N ASN A 146 -39.63 3.09 -14.07
CA ASN A 146 -40.90 3.56 -14.66
C ASN A 146 -42.03 4.22 -13.83
N ASN A 147 -42.79 5.05 -14.56
CA ASN A 147 -44.11 5.65 -14.29
C ASN A 147 -44.14 6.86 -13.31
N SER A 148 -44.95 7.90 -13.56
CA SER A 148 -45.84 8.17 -14.72
C SER A 148 -46.18 9.67 -14.88
N ASP A 149 -46.34 10.09 -16.13
CA ASP A 149 -47.36 10.99 -16.71
C ASP A 149 -47.94 12.17 -15.90
N GLU A 150 -47.85 13.39 -16.46
CA GLU A 150 -49.01 14.08 -17.07
C GLU A 150 -48.57 15.26 -17.98
N ASP A 151 -49.52 15.93 -18.65
CA ASP A 151 -49.34 16.62 -19.94
C ASP A 151 -49.90 18.07 -20.00
N THR A 152 -49.42 18.90 -20.94
CA THR A 152 -50.23 19.69 -21.93
C THR A 152 -49.56 20.93 -22.56
N ASP A 153 -49.47 20.90 -23.89
CA ASP A 153 -49.67 21.96 -24.91
C ASP A 153 -49.10 23.39 -24.75
N THR A 154 -48.19 23.78 -25.66
CA THR A 154 -48.54 24.80 -26.68
C THR A 154 -47.66 24.74 -27.94
N LYS A 155 -48.27 25.08 -29.09
CA LYS A 155 -47.70 24.96 -30.46
C LYS A 155 -46.87 26.24 -30.80
N ARG A 156 -45.95 26.31 -31.79
CA ARG A 156 -46.13 25.96 -33.23
C ARG A 156 -44.84 26.25 -34.06
N LYS A 157 -44.77 25.63 -35.26
CA LYS A 157 -43.90 25.91 -36.44
C LYS A 157 -42.46 25.35 -36.48
N ASN A 158 -42.19 24.72 -37.63
CA ASN A 158 -40.95 24.09 -38.14
C ASN A 158 -40.59 24.85 -39.47
N PRO A 159 -39.44 24.63 -40.19
CA PRO A 159 -38.83 23.31 -40.42
C PRO A 159 -37.29 23.19 -40.63
N CYS A 160 -36.85 21.92 -40.67
CA CYS A 160 -35.85 21.33 -41.60
C CYS A 160 -34.42 20.97 -41.10
N ARG A 161 -34.28 19.68 -40.74
CA ARG A 161 -33.17 18.75 -41.07
C ARG A 161 -31.69 19.22 -40.98
N SER A 162 -30.97 18.71 -39.98
CA SER A 162 -29.81 17.83 -40.20
C SER A 162 -29.50 16.98 -38.95
N ARG A 163 -28.61 15.97 -39.08
CA ARG A 163 -28.29 15.00 -38.00
C ARG A 163 -27.09 15.47 -37.17
N GLY A 164 -27.18 15.40 -35.84
CA GLY A 164 -26.05 15.63 -34.93
C GLY A 164 -26.35 15.07 -33.53
N ALA A 165 -25.36 14.43 -32.89
CA ALA A 165 -25.55 13.77 -31.60
C ALA A 165 -25.65 14.76 -30.42
N SER A 166 -26.39 14.38 -29.38
CA SER A 166 -26.58 15.18 -28.17
C SER A 166 -25.30 15.28 -27.33
N LYS A 167 -25.07 16.46 -26.75
CA LYS A 167 -23.98 16.71 -25.80
C LYS A 167 -24.45 16.38 -24.39
N THR A 168 -23.68 15.59 -23.64
CA THR A 168 -23.91 15.37 -22.21
C THR A 168 -23.44 16.59 -21.38
N PRO A 169 -24.10 16.90 -20.25
CA PRO A 169 -23.69 17.99 -19.37
C PRO A 169 -22.40 17.65 -18.61
N ASN A 170 -21.52 18.63 -18.47
CA ASN A 170 -20.13 18.43 -18.07
C ASN A 170 -19.93 18.47 -16.53
N ARG A 171 -20.08 17.33 -15.86
CA ARG A 171 -19.87 17.18 -14.40
C ARG A 171 -18.37 17.21 -14.03
N LYS A 172 -17.75 18.38 -14.11
CA LYS A 172 -16.34 18.61 -13.75
C LYS A 172 -16.08 18.39 -12.24
N VAL A 173 -15.61 17.21 -11.87
CA VAL A 173 -14.83 17.04 -10.64
C VAL A 173 -13.42 17.54 -10.91
N LEU A 174 -13.01 18.64 -10.28
CA LEU A 174 -11.68 19.23 -10.46
C LEU A 174 -10.61 18.50 -9.65
N SER A 175 -10.33 17.25 -10.03
CA SER A 175 -9.04 16.62 -9.79
C SER A 175 -8.25 16.64 -11.09
N SER A 176 -7.64 17.79 -11.41
CA SER A 176 -6.73 17.92 -12.54
C SER A 176 -5.40 17.27 -12.16
N ASP A 177 -5.36 15.94 -12.11
CA ASP A 177 -4.09 15.25 -12.04
C ASP A 177 -3.43 15.31 -13.43
N SER A 178 -2.63 16.35 -13.59
CA SER A 178 -1.71 16.45 -14.70
C SER A 178 -0.60 15.43 -14.47
N GLU A 179 -0.84 14.20 -14.94
CA GLU A 179 0.20 13.22 -15.25
C GLU A 179 1.42 13.97 -15.82
N PRO A 180 2.62 13.81 -15.23
CA PRO A 180 3.78 14.53 -15.71
C PRO A 180 3.99 14.17 -17.17
N VAL A 181 4.00 15.17 -18.06
CA VAL A 181 4.06 14.96 -19.51
C VAL A 181 5.26 14.09 -19.82
N SER A 182 5.02 12.82 -20.15
CA SER A 182 6.05 11.85 -20.49
C SER A 182 6.92 12.48 -21.59
N PRO A 183 8.18 12.85 -21.29
CA PRO A 183 9.01 13.57 -22.24
C PRO A 183 9.18 12.70 -23.48
N VAL A 184 8.95 13.30 -24.65
CA VAL A 184 8.93 12.58 -25.94
C VAL A 184 10.21 11.76 -26.04
N GLN A 185 10.03 10.44 -26.04
CA GLN A 185 11.10 9.52 -25.67
C GLN A 185 12.11 9.43 -26.80
N ALA A 186 13.13 10.29 -26.73
CA ALA A 186 14.26 10.31 -27.64
C ALA A 186 14.86 8.90 -27.70
N GLY A 187 15.08 8.37 -28.91
CA GLY A 187 15.41 6.96 -29.12
C GLY A 187 16.61 6.53 -28.29
N TYR A 188 16.35 5.79 -27.21
CA TYR A 188 17.39 5.34 -26.30
C TYR A 188 18.11 4.13 -26.91
N ASP A 189 19.32 4.38 -27.38
CA ASP A 189 20.28 3.34 -27.76
C ASP A 189 20.79 2.64 -26.50
N SER A 190 20.33 1.40 -26.28
CA SER A 190 20.62 0.61 -25.07
C SER A 190 22.10 0.39 -24.82
N ASP A 191 22.90 0.43 -25.89
CA ASP A 191 24.28 -0.02 -25.90
C ASP A 191 25.26 1.15 -25.69
N LYS A 192 24.73 2.39 -25.60
CA LYS A 192 25.50 3.64 -25.53
C LYS A 192 25.64 4.17 -24.09
N ILE A 193 26.63 3.65 -23.36
CA ILE A 193 27.00 4.16 -22.03
C ILE A 193 27.53 5.60 -22.14
N ILE A 194 26.82 6.55 -21.53
CA ILE A 194 27.21 7.96 -21.46
C ILE A 194 27.93 8.23 -20.13
N CYS A 195 29.20 8.61 -20.24
CA CYS A 195 30.11 8.72 -19.11
C CYS A 195 31.19 9.79 -19.32
N TRP A 196 31.73 10.29 -18.21
CA TRP A 196 32.78 11.32 -18.15
C TRP A 196 33.62 11.14 -16.86
N ALA A 197 34.58 12.03 -16.62
CA ALA A 197 35.45 11.98 -15.45
C ALA A 197 35.11 13.04 -14.40
N GLU A 198 35.35 12.72 -13.13
CA GLU A 198 35.53 13.70 -12.06
C GLU A 198 36.96 13.57 -11.53
N VAL A 199 37.69 14.69 -11.39
CA VAL A 199 39.06 14.69 -10.83
C VAL A 199 39.11 15.59 -9.59
N PHE A 200 39.67 15.11 -8.48
CA PHE A 200 39.73 15.89 -7.24
C PHE A 200 40.86 16.93 -7.28
N SER A 201 40.49 18.21 -7.32
CA SER A 201 41.39 19.34 -7.16
C SER A 201 41.80 19.50 -5.68
N LYS A 202 43.10 19.34 -5.40
CA LYS A 202 43.66 19.49 -4.04
C LYS A 202 43.69 20.93 -3.54
N SER A 203 43.84 21.91 -4.44
CA SER A 203 43.87 23.35 -4.09
C SER A 203 42.50 23.84 -3.63
N ASP A 204 41.46 23.56 -4.42
CA ASP A 204 40.11 24.10 -4.21
C ASP A 204 39.21 23.13 -3.40
N LYS A 205 39.76 21.96 -3.05
CA LYS A 205 39.10 20.87 -2.32
C LYS A 205 37.76 20.49 -2.95
N GLN A 206 37.75 20.25 -4.26
CA GLN A 206 36.52 19.99 -5.01
C GLN A 206 36.72 18.95 -6.11
N TRP A 207 35.65 18.26 -6.48
CA TRP A 207 35.61 17.41 -7.67
C TRP A 207 35.31 18.25 -8.90
N VAL A 208 36.23 18.26 -9.85
CA VAL A 208 36.12 18.97 -11.12
C VAL A 208 35.61 18.00 -12.18
N SER A 209 34.49 18.32 -12.81
CA SER A 209 33.97 17.55 -13.94
C SER A 209 34.85 17.74 -15.19
N VAL A 210 35.13 16.66 -15.91
CA VAL A 210 35.88 16.66 -17.17
C VAL A 210 35.23 15.69 -18.14
N ASP A 211 34.59 16.22 -19.18
CA ASP A 211 34.20 15.47 -20.36
C ASP A 211 35.14 15.85 -21.51
N CYS A 212 36.03 14.94 -21.89
CA CYS A 212 37.00 15.15 -22.96
C CYS A 212 36.34 15.17 -24.35
N VAL A 213 35.17 14.55 -24.50
CA VAL A 213 34.47 14.39 -25.79
C VAL A 213 33.81 15.72 -26.18
N ASN A 214 32.99 16.29 -25.30
CA ASN A 214 32.37 17.60 -25.53
C ASN A 214 33.25 18.78 -25.09
N LYS A 215 34.46 18.51 -24.56
CA LYS A 215 35.45 19.49 -24.07
C LYS A 215 34.92 20.37 -22.92
N ILE A 216 34.08 19.79 -22.07
CA ILE A 216 33.43 20.47 -20.95
C ILE A 216 34.25 20.23 -19.68
N VAL A 217 34.74 21.31 -19.05
CA VAL A 217 35.53 21.26 -17.82
C VAL A 217 34.91 22.17 -16.76
N ASN A 218 34.68 21.62 -15.57
CA ASN A 218 34.09 22.26 -14.39
C ASN A 218 32.71 22.92 -14.58
N LYS A 219 31.91 22.44 -15.55
CA LYS A 219 30.56 22.97 -15.84
C LYS A 219 29.51 21.85 -15.80
N PRO A 220 29.06 21.41 -14.61
CA PRO A 220 28.13 20.29 -14.48
C PRO A 220 26.80 20.48 -15.24
N TYR A 221 26.24 21.70 -15.23
CA TYR A 221 25.01 22.03 -15.98
C TYR A 221 25.18 22.08 -17.51
N ASP A 222 26.41 22.13 -18.02
CA ASP A 222 26.66 21.95 -19.45
C ASP A 222 26.78 20.46 -19.81
N VAL A 223 27.30 19.63 -18.89
CA VAL A 223 27.26 18.17 -19.02
C VAL A 223 25.83 17.66 -19.02
N GLU A 224 24.95 18.17 -18.14
CA GLU A 224 23.50 17.86 -18.13
C GLU A 224 22.83 18.01 -19.51
N LYS A 225 23.22 19.02 -20.29
CA LYS A 225 22.67 19.28 -21.65
C LYS A 225 23.14 18.28 -22.71
N THR A 226 24.21 17.54 -22.45
CA THR A 226 24.73 16.51 -23.37
C THR A 226 24.15 15.11 -23.13
N ILE A 227 23.41 14.94 -22.02
CA ILE A 227 22.81 13.68 -21.59
C ILE A 227 21.33 13.64 -22.03
N PRO A 228 20.80 12.48 -22.49
CA PRO A 228 19.37 12.28 -22.71
C PRO A 228 18.53 12.67 -21.49
N GLN A 229 17.54 13.53 -21.71
CA GLN A 229 16.65 14.02 -20.66
C GLN A 229 15.40 13.15 -20.56
N PRO A 230 14.84 12.94 -19.35
CA PRO A 230 15.23 13.53 -18.08
C PRO A 230 16.37 12.77 -17.36
N VAL A 231 17.34 13.51 -16.83
CA VAL A 231 18.38 12.93 -15.95
C VAL A 231 17.79 12.57 -14.59
N THR A 232 18.03 11.33 -14.15
CA THR A 232 17.47 10.73 -12.92
C THR A 232 18.53 10.24 -11.94
N TYR A 233 19.57 9.55 -12.44
CA TYR A 233 20.68 9.05 -11.63
C TYR A 233 22.02 9.24 -12.34
N ILE A 234 22.99 9.78 -11.62
CA ILE A 234 24.39 9.84 -12.03
C ILE A 234 25.23 9.26 -10.89
N LEU A 235 25.88 8.13 -11.15
CA LEU A 235 26.74 7.44 -10.20
C LEU A 235 28.21 7.69 -10.54
N ALA A 236 29.04 7.87 -9.52
CA ALA A 236 30.47 8.09 -9.64
C ALA A 236 31.26 6.97 -8.94
N TYR A 237 32.05 6.23 -9.72
CA TYR A 237 32.86 5.09 -9.27
C TYR A 237 34.31 5.54 -9.00
N ASP A 238 34.79 5.41 -7.76
CA ASP A 238 36.10 5.94 -7.35
C ASP A 238 37.30 5.01 -7.71
N ASN A 239 38.49 5.32 -7.18
CA ASN A 239 39.72 4.54 -7.41
C ASN A 239 39.70 3.15 -6.73
N TYR A 240 38.80 2.93 -5.77
CA TYR A 240 38.68 1.72 -4.94
C TYR A 240 37.38 0.93 -5.22
N SER A 241 36.67 1.28 -6.30
CA SER A 241 35.36 0.74 -6.68
C SER A 241 34.20 1.14 -5.76
N ASN A 242 34.37 2.14 -4.89
CA ASN A 242 33.24 2.73 -4.15
C ASN A 242 32.34 3.52 -5.11
N VAL A 243 31.04 3.56 -4.81
CA VAL A 243 30.00 4.24 -5.58
C VAL A 243 29.43 5.39 -4.76
N LYS A 244 29.31 6.58 -5.37
CA LYS A 244 28.60 7.72 -4.79
C LYS A 244 27.58 8.27 -5.80
N ASP A 245 26.36 8.55 -5.36
CA ASP A 245 25.41 9.31 -6.15
C ASP A 245 25.85 10.78 -6.22
N VAL A 246 26.11 11.28 -7.43
CA VAL A 246 26.51 12.68 -7.67
C VAL A 246 25.45 13.46 -8.44
N THR A 247 24.24 12.91 -8.63
CA THR A 247 23.12 13.56 -9.34
C THR A 247 22.86 14.98 -8.84
N ARG A 248 22.99 15.20 -7.52
CA ARG A 248 22.91 16.50 -6.84
C ARG A 248 23.79 17.61 -7.45
N ARG A 249 24.96 17.23 -7.99
CA ARG A 249 25.96 18.13 -8.62
C ARG A 249 25.55 18.55 -10.03
N TYR A 250 24.94 17.64 -10.79
CA TYR A 250 24.72 17.78 -12.21
C TYR A 250 23.35 18.34 -12.56
N CYS A 251 22.30 17.94 -11.84
CA CYS A 251 20.95 18.36 -12.21
C CYS A 251 20.65 19.81 -11.76
N ALA A 252 20.41 20.71 -12.71
CA ALA A 252 19.95 22.07 -12.43
C ALA A 252 18.62 22.03 -11.65
N GLU A 253 17.66 21.25 -12.13
CA GLU A 253 16.30 21.12 -11.58
C GLU A 253 16.14 19.97 -10.57
N TYR A 254 17.20 19.67 -9.80
CA TYR A 254 17.22 18.52 -8.87
C TYR A 254 16.00 18.47 -7.93
N MET A 255 15.72 19.56 -7.21
CA MET A 255 14.65 19.65 -6.21
C MET A 255 13.24 19.81 -6.81
N THR A 256 13.13 20.24 -8.07
CA THR A 256 11.85 20.54 -8.74
C THR A 256 11.37 19.41 -9.64
N CYS A 257 12.30 18.67 -10.27
CA CYS A 257 11.99 17.70 -11.32
C CYS A 257 12.66 16.35 -11.06
N THR A 258 14.01 16.30 -10.95
CA THR A 258 14.75 15.02 -10.81
C THR A 258 14.30 14.19 -9.62
N LEU A 259 14.12 14.81 -8.44
CA LEU A 259 13.73 14.10 -7.21
C LEU A 259 12.36 13.40 -7.34
N LYS A 260 11.47 13.90 -8.20
CA LYS A 260 10.12 13.33 -8.44
C LYS A 260 10.11 12.17 -9.44
N LEU A 261 11.24 11.91 -10.10
CA LEU A 261 11.44 10.82 -11.07
C LEU A 261 12.29 9.67 -10.50
N ARG A 262 12.64 9.75 -9.22
CA ARG A 262 13.46 8.76 -8.52
C ARG A 262 12.59 7.79 -7.72
N VAL A 263 13.19 6.65 -7.36
CA VAL A 263 12.61 5.66 -6.45
C VAL A 263 12.58 6.18 -5.02
N ASP A 264 12.03 5.39 -4.12
CA ASP A 264 12.06 5.61 -2.69
C ASP A 264 13.49 5.90 -2.18
N PRO A 265 13.71 6.94 -1.35
CA PRO A 265 15.03 7.35 -0.92
C PRO A 265 15.66 6.34 0.06
N ASP A 266 14.88 5.79 0.98
CA ASP A 266 15.37 4.89 2.03
C ASP A 266 15.89 3.59 1.38
N TRP A 267 15.14 3.04 0.43
CA TRP A 267 15.58 1.89 -0.39
C TRP A 267 16.84 2.19 -1.23
N TRP A 268 16.97 3.41 -1.75
CA TRP A 268 18.14 3.80 -2.54
C TRP A 268 19.40 3.95 -1.69
N GLU A 269 19.27 4.48 -0.47
CA GLU A 269 20.37 4.59 0.48
C GLU A 269 20.80 3.20 1.00
N GLU A 270 19.85 2.32 1.35
CA GLU A 270 20.11 0.91 1.68
C GLU A 270 20.83 0.17 0.52
N THR A 271 20.34 0.34 -0.71
CA THR A 271 20.92 -0.30 -1.91
C THR A 271 22.36 0.16 -2.21
N LEU A 272 22.71 1.41 -1.87
CA LEU A 272 24.06 1.94 -2.06
C LEU A 272 24.99 1.68 -0.87
N GLU A 273 24.48 1.47 0.36
CA GLU A 273 25.29 1.34 1.59
C GLU A 273 26.51 0.40 1.45
N PRO A 274 26.41 -0.82 0.88
CA PRO A 274 27.55 -1.74 0.75
C PRO A 274 28.68 -1.24 -0.15
N PHE A 275 28.42 -0.19 -0.94
CA PHE A 275 29.34 0.38 -1.92
C PHE A 275 29.76 1.82 -1.59
N LEU A 276 29.23 2.43 -0.53
CA LEU A 276 29.53 3.83 -0.21
C LEU A 276 31.02 4.03 0.11
N PRO A 277 31.63 5.16 -0.30
CA PRO A 277 32.99 5.49 0.11
C PRO A 277 33.05 5.66 1.64
N PRO A 278 34.18 5.31 2.28
CA PRO A 278 34.38 5.55 3.71
C PRO A 278 34.06 7.00 4.09
N ASN A 279 33.41 7.22 5.23
CA ASN A 279 32.85 8.52 5.61
C ASN A 279 33.93 9.56 6.01
N THR A 280 34.73 10.01 5.04
CA THR A 280 35.90 10.85 5.25
C THR A 280 35.55 12.31 5.48
N LYS A 281 36.51 13.09 5.99
CA LYS A 281 36.39 14.56 6.05
C LYS A 281 36.13 15.18 4.68
N LEU A 282 36.69 14.62 3.60
CA LEU A 282 36.49 15.11 2.23
C LEU A 282 35.05 14.88 1.75
N ASP A 283 34.45 13.74 2.11
CA ASP A 283 33.06 13.44 1.75
C ASP A 283 32.08 14.33 2.52
N LYS A 284 32.35 14.63 3.80
CA LYS A 284 31.58 15.60 4.60
C LYS A 284 31.74 17.04 4.10
N GLU A 285 32.92 17.42 3.61
CA GLU A 285 33.16 18.71 2.94
C GLU A 285 32.48 18.78 1.56
N GLU A 286 32.44 17.67 0.82
CA GLU A 286 31.72 17.54 -0.45
C GLU A 286 30.21 17.69 -0.26
N GLU A 287 29.63 16.97 0.71
CA GLU A 287 28.18 16.99 0.96
C GLU A 287 27.72 18.38 1.40
N LYS A 288 28.41 19.01 2.37
CA LYS A 288 28.12 20.40 2.76
C LYS A 288 28.20 21.38 1.60
N LYS A 289 29.13 21.21 0.65
CA LYS A 289 29.19 22.05 -0.55
C LYS A 289 27.97 21.83 -1.46
N LEU A 290 27.51 20.58 -1.62
CA LEU A 290 26.31 20.26 -2.39
C LEU A 290 25.04 20.78 -1.72
N ASP A 291 24.93 20.66 -0.40
CA ASP A 291 23.83 21.24 0.41
C ASP A 291 23.76 22.76 0.22
N MET A 292 24.90 23.46 0.43
CA MET A 292 24.98 24.92 0.25
C MET A 292 24.62 25.35 -1.17
N VAL A 293 25.08 24.63 -2.20
CA VAL A 293 24.74 24.94 -3.59
C VAL A 293 23.25 24.72 -3.87
N LEU A 294 22.63 23.69 -3.29
CA LEU A 294 21.22 23.39 -3.49
C LEU A 294 20.28 24.32 -2.72
N SER A 295 20.60 24.68 -1.48
CA SER A 295 19.83 25.66 -0.68
C SER A 295 19.93 27.08 -1.25
N ASN A 296 21.04 27.43 -1.90
CA ASN A 296 21.22 28.71 -2.58
C ASN A 296 20.67 28.74 -4.02
N LYS A 297 19.97 27.70 -4.50
CA LYS A 297 19.30 27.76 -5.81
C LYS A 297 18.13 28.77 -5.76
N PRO A 298 17.87 29.50 -6.86
CA PRO A 298 16.75 30.44 -6.91
C PRO A 298 15.41 29.72 -6.75
N LEU A 299 14.43 30.45 -6.21
CA LEU A 299 13.05 29.97 -6.05
C LEU A 299 12.48 29.51 -7.41
N PRO A 300 11.73 28.39 -7.48
CA PRO A 300 11.09 27.93 -8.70
C PRO A 300 10.23 29.02 -9.37
N THR A 301 10.39 29.22 -10.67
CA THR A 301 9.67 30.26 -11.44
C THR A 301 8.25 29.84 -11.84
N THR A 302 7.91 28.57 -11.67
CA THR A 302 6.60 27.99 -12.03
C THR A 302 5.89 27.43 -10.81
N VAL A 303 4.56 27.52 -10.82
CA VAL A 303 3.72 26.93 -9.76
C VAL A 303 3.97 25.42 -9.65
N ALA A 304 4.06 24.70 -10.77
CA ALA A 304 4.28 23.25 -10.78
C ALA A 304 5.58 22.81 -10.08
N GLY A 305 6.63 23.65 -10.12
CA GLY A 305 7.87 23.41 -9.37
C GLY A 305 7.64 23.24 -7.86
N PHE A 306 6.72 24.01 -7.28
CA PHE A 306 6.33 23.97 -5.87
C PHE A 306 5.35 22.84 -5.49
N LYS A 307 4.84 22.02 -6.43
CA LYS A 307 4.07 20.80 -6.07
C LYS A 307 5.07 19.79 -5.54
N ASN A 308 4.99 19.42 -4.25
CA ASN A 308 5.91 18.50 -3.57
C ASN A 308 7.39 18.92 -3.68
N HIS A 309 7.72 20.20 -3.46
CA HIS A 309 9.11 20.67 -3.37
C HIS A 309 9.64 20.45 -1.94
N PRO A 310 10.87 19.93 -1.74
CA PRO A 310 11.34 19.53 -0.42
C PRO A 310 11.53 20.71 0.54
N LEU A 311 11.95 21.88 0.06
CA LEU A 311 12.23 23.05 0.90
C LEU A 311 11.07 24.06 0.99
N TYR A 312 10.09 24.03 0.08
CA TYR A 312 9.13 25.14 -0.10
C TYR A 312 7.71 24.64 -0.38
N ALA A 313 6.71 25.39 0.08
CA ALA A 313 5.30 25.11 -0.13
C ALA A 313 4.50 26.36 -0.54
N LEU A 314 3.44 26.15 -1.32
CA LEU A 314 2.40 27.14 -1.60
C LEU A 314 1.09 26.70 -0.94
N LYS A 315 0.30 27.64 -0.41
CA LYS A 315 -1.00 27.36 0.23
C LYS A 315 -1.95 26.55 -0.67
N ARG A 316 -1.90 26.75 -1.99
CA ARG A 316 -2.68 26.01 -2.99
C ARG A 316 -2.33 24.52 -3.18
N HIS A 317 -1.19 24.05 -2.66
CA HIS A 317 -0.73 22.66 -2.79
C HIS A 317 -0.85 21.87 -1.48
N LEU A 318 -1.30 22.50 -0.39
CA LEU A 318 -1.50 21.82 0.87
C LEU A 318 -2.59 20.76 0.73
N LEU A 319 -2.30 19.55 1.20
CA LEU A 319 -3.29 18.48 1.22
C LEU A 319 -4.46 18.80 2.16
N LYS A 320 -5.55 18.04 2.04
CA LYS A 320 -6.75 18.16 2.88
C LYS A 320 -6.40 18.22 4.37
N PHE A 321 -5.48 17.37 4.81
CA PHE A 321 -5.03 17.23 6.19
C PHE A 321 -3.68 17.94 6.50
N GLU A 322 -3.24 18.87 5.64
CA GLU A 322 -2.08 19.73 5.91
C GLU A 322 -2.52 21.15 6.30
N GLY A 323 -1.73 21.82 7.14
CA GLY A 323 -1.81 23.25 7.42
C GLY A 323 -0.43 23.91 7.30
N ILE A 324 -0.38 25.23 7.45
CA ILE A 324 0.86 25.95 7.74
C ILE A 324 0.81 26.39 9.20
N TYR A 325 1.90 26.21 9.93
CA TYR A 325 2.06 26.66 11.32
C TYR A 325 3.49 27.19 11.54
N PRO A 326 3.70 28.29 12.30
CA PRO A 326 2.69 29.20 12.87
C PRO A 326 1.74 29.84 11.83
N PRO A 327 0.57 30.38 12.23
CA PRO A 327 -0.38 31.00 11.30
C PRO A 327 0.22 32.20 10.55
N ASP A 328 1.11 32.90 11.26
CA ASP A 328 1.93 34.05 10.89
C ASP A 328 3.33 33.66 10.36
N ALA A 329 3.55 32.38 10.01
CA ALA A 329 4.85 31.87 9.57
C ALA A 329 5.52 32.75 8.49
N PRO A 330 6.84 33.01 8.59
CA PRO A 330 7.53 33.92 7.69
C PRO A 330 7.52 33.40 6.26
N THR A 331 7.21 34.29 5.31
CA THR A 331 7.19 33.97 3.88
C THR A 331 8.57 34.18 3.26
N VAL A 332 9.07 33.19 2.53
CA VAL A 332 10.38 33.23 1.84
C VAL A 332 10.36 34.20 0.64
N GLY A 333 9.17 34.44 0.07
CA GLY A 333 8.96 35.33 -1.06
C GLY A 333 7.55 35.17 -1.62
N PHE A 334 7.30 35.76 -2.80
CA PHE A 334 5.99 35.72 -3.45
C PHE A 334 6.11 35.27 -4.91
N LEU A 335 5.31 34.27 -5.31
CA LEU A 335 5.16 33.87 -6.71
C LEU A 335 3.84 34.42 -7.26
N ARG A 336 3.90 35.43 -8.13
CA ARG A 336 2.71 36.05 -8.76
C ARG A 336 1.66 36.52 -7.75
N GLY A 337 2.12 37.02 -6.60
CA GLY A 337 1.27 37.45 -5.48
C GLY A 337 0.95 36.37 -4.44
N GLU A 338 1.25 35.08 -4.70
CA GLU A 338 1.07 34.04 -3.67
C GLU A 338 2.28 33.93 -2.74
N PRO A 339 2.07 33.92 -1.41
CA PRO A 339 3.14 33.72 -0.44
C PRO A 339 3.71 32.30 -0.50
N ILE A 340 5.04 32.22 -0.58
CA ILE A 340 5.84 31.00 -0.49
C ILE A 340 6.25 30.80 0.98
N TYR A 341 6.00 29.61 1.52
CA TYR A 341 6.38 29.23 2.87
C TYR A 341 7.52 28.19 2.86
N PRO A 342 8.34 28.10 3.91
CA PRO A 342 9.20 26.94 4.14
C PRO A 342 8.33 25.67 4.22
N ARG A 343 8.80 24.55 3.68
CA ARG A 343 8.08 23.26 3.80
C ARG A 343 8.08 22.75 5.25
N GLU A 344 9.06 23.17 6.07
CA GLU A 344 9.12 22.95 7.52
C GLU A 344 7.90 23.51 8.27
N CYS A 345 7.32 24.61 7.79
CA CYS A 345 6.09 25.16 8.35
C CYS A 345 4.84 24.36 7.95
N VAL A 346 4.95 23.38 7.06
CA VAL A 346 3.80 22.53 6.68
C VAL A 346 3.67 21.37 7.65
N VAL A 347 2.53 21.36 8.33
CA VAL A 347 2.22 20.47 9.45
C VAL A 347 1.03 19.58 9.11
N GLN A 348 1.05 18.34 9.57
CA GLN A 348 -0.11 17.44 9.51
C GLN A 348 -1.13 17.82 10.58
N LEU A 349 -2.41 17.73 10.22
CA LEU A 349 -3.55 18.09 11.06
C LEU A 349 -4.49 16.89 11.16
N HIS A 350 -4.69 16.39 12.37
CA HIS A 350 -5.48 15.19 12.63
C HIS A 350 -6.75 15.52 13.41
N SER A 351 -7.79 14.68 13.23
CA SER A 351 -9.01 14.76 14.02
C SER A 351 -8.76 14.24 15.45
N ARG A 352 -9.66 14.58 16.39
CA ARG A 352 -9.57 14.13 17.79
C ARG A 352 -9.41 12.60 17.89
N GLU A 353 -10.16 11.83 17.10
CA GLU A 353 -10.07 10.36 16.99
C GLU A 353 -8.70 9.84 16.47
N THR A 354 -8.03 10.59 15.59
CA THR A 354 -6.74 10.18 15.02
C THR A 354 -5.58 10.55 15.95
N TRP A 355 -5.66 11.70 16.64
CA TRP A 355 -4.68 12.04 17.69
C TRP A 355 -4.63 10.99 18.82
N ILE A 356 -5.78 10.39 19.19
CA ILE A 356 -5.81 9.30 20.18
C ILE A 356 -4.97 8.09 19.72
N LYS A 357 -4.94 7.77 18.42
CA LYS A 357 -4.09 6.71 17.84
C LYS A 357 -2.61 7.04 17.90
N GLU A 358 -2.28 8.34 17.94
CA GLU A 358 -0.93 8.82 18.20
C GLU A 358 -0.59 8.91 19.70
N ALA A 359 -1.48 8.46 20.59
CA ALA A 359 -1.40 8.65 22.04
C ALA A 359 -1.34 10.14 22.43
N ARG A 360 -2.23 10.94 21.83
CA ARG A 360 -2.40 12.38 22.11
C ARG A 360 -3.88 12.74 22.27
N VAL A 361 -4.16 13.76 23.07
CA VAL A 361 -5.52 14.28 23.29
C VAL A 361 -5.55 15.77 22.99
N VAL A 362 -6.47 16.20 22.13
CA VAL A 362 -6.73 17.63 21.88
C VAL A 362 -7.32 18.24 23.15
N ARG A 363 -6.76 19.36 23.62
CA ARG A 363 -7.20 20.00 24.88
C ARG A 363 -8.68 20.37 24.86
N VAL A 364 -9.27 20.38 26.06
CA VAL A 364 -10.66 20.78 26.28
C VAL A 364 -10.79 22.28 26.01
N GLY A 365 -11.66 22.66 25.07
CA GLY A 365 -11.89 24.06 24.68
C GLY A 365 -11.05 24.57 23.50
N GLU A 366 -10.10 23.80 22.95
CA GLU A 366 -9.37 24.19 21.74
C GLU A 366 -10.30 24.28 20.51
N GLU A 367 -10.17 25.38 19.77
CA GLU A 367 -10.82 25.61 18.49
C GLU A 367 -10.13 24.84 17.35
N PRO A 368 -10.85 24.31 16.35
CA PRO A 368 -10.27 23.54 15.26
C PRO A 368 -9.45 24.41 14.31
N TYR A 369 -8.15 24.12 14.19
CA TYR A 369 -7.25 24.86 13.29
C TYR A 369 -7.67 24.79 11.81
N LYS A 370 -8.34 23.70 11.41
CA LYS A 370 -8.89 23.55 10.05
C LYS A 370 -10.14 22.67 10.10
N ILE A 371 -11.27 23.17 9.59
CA ILE A 371 -12.47 22.37 9.37
C ILE A 371 -12.48 21.92 7.90
N VAL A 372 -12.67 20.62 7.67
CA VAL A 372 -12.80 20.03 6.32
C VAL A 372 -14.07 19.19 6.23
N LYS A 373 -14.54 18.88 5.02
CA LYS A 373 -15.63 17.89 4.86
C LYS A 373 -15.13 16.50 5.28
N ALA A 374 -15.93 15.73 6.01
CA ALA A 374 -15.63 14.35 6.39
C ALA A 374 -15.54 13.40 5.17
N ARG A 375 -15.40 12.09 5.41
CA ARG A 375 -15.80 11.09 4.40
C ARG A 375 -17.33 10.90 4.48
N PRO A 376 -18.04 10.65 3.37
CA PRO A 376 -19.47 10.36 3.42
C PRO A 376 -19.79 9.18 4.34
N LYS A 377 -20.79 9.32 5.20
CA LYS A 377 -21.21 8.30 6.17
C LYS A 377 -22.66 7.91 5.91
N TRP A 378 -22.93 6.61 5.77
CA TRP A 378 -24.29 6.11 5.66
C TRP A 378 -25.00 6.21 7.02
N ASP A 379 -26.07 6.99 7.12
CA ASP A 379 -26.92 6.98 8.31
C ASP A 379 -27.93 5.83 8.20
N ARG A 380 -27.76 4.81 9.04
CA ARG A 380 -28.66 3.65 9.12
C ARG A 380 -30.06 3.97 9.66
N ILE A 381 -30.24 5.09 10.33
CA ILE A 381 -31.54 5.55 10.88
C ILE A 381 -32.28 6.36 9.83
N ALA A 382 -31.60 7.29 9.16
CA ALA A 382 -32.21 8.13 8.12
C ALA A 382 -32.29 7.46 6.73
N GLY A 383 -31.56 6.36 6.48
CA GLY A 383 -31.51 5.70 5.18
C GLY A 383 -30.78 6.51 4.09
N VAL A 384 -30.02 7.53 4.48
CA VAL A 384 -29.40 8.52 3.57
C VAL A 384 -27.90 8.62 3.84
N MET A 385 -27.12 8.78 2.77
CA MET A 385 -25.69 9.06 2.85
C MET A 385 -25.45 10.54 3.18
N ARG A 386 -24.90 10.84 4.36
CA ARG A 386 -24.47 12.21 4.71
C ARG A 386 -23.08 12.49 4.12
N THR A 387 -23.00 13.38 3.13
CA THR A 387 -21.79 13.70 2.37
C THR A 387 -20.97 14.87 2.93
N ASP A 388 -21.59 15.79 3.68
CA ASP A 388 -21.04 17.11 3.99
C ASP A 388 -20.91 17.40 5.49
N LEU A 389 -20.77 16.35 6.31
CA LEU A 389 -20.46 16.51 7.74
C LEU A 389 -19.12 17.26 7.92
N PRO A 390 -19.04 18.26 8.82
CA PRO A 390 -17.76 18.88 9.16
C PRO A 390 -16.88 17.90 9.93
N LEU A 391 -15.58 17.98 9.70
CA LEU A 391 -14.53 17.27 10.41
C LEU A 391 -13.52 18.30 10.92
N GLU A 392 -13.46 18.44 12.24
CA GLU A 392 -12.46 19.23 12.95
C GLU A 392 -11.07 18.59 12.81
N LEU A 393 -10.07 19.39 12.47
CA LEU A 393 -8.66 19.01 12.49
C LEU A 393 -7.86 19.95 13.38
N PHE A 394 -6.93 19.37 14.13
CA PHE A 394 -6.09 20.04 15.13
C PHE A 394 -4.61 19.80 14.81
N GLY A 395 -3.78 20.77 15.16
CA GLY A 395 -2.33 20.62 15.13
C GLY A 395 -1.75 19.98 16.39
N HIS A 396 -0.52 19.48 16.29
CA HIS A 396 0.20 18.89 17.41
C HIS A 396 0.27 19.80 18.65
N TRP A 397 0.46 21.12 18.44
CA TRP A 397 0.53 22.14 19.50
C TRP A 397 -0.77 22.33 20.31
N GLN A 398 -1.90 21.85 19.81
CA GLN A 398 -3.21 21.86 20.48
C GLN A 398 -3.47 20.56 21.27
N THR A 399 -2.49 19.66 21.32
CA THR A 399 -2.59 18.37 21.99
C THR A 399 -1.62 18.26 23.15
N ASP A 400 -2.07 17.58 24.19
CA ASP A 400 -1.21 17.03 25.24
C ASP A 400 -1.07 15.52 25.05
N ASP A 401 -0.11 14.93 25.73
CA ASP A 401 0.14 13.48 25.68
C ASP A 401 -1.01 12.71 26.36
N TYR A 402 -1.40 11.57 25.79
CA TYR A 402 -2.49 10.76 26.35
C TYR A 402 -2.08 10.16 27.69
N GLU A 403 -2.75 10.59 28.77
CA GLU A 403 -2.63 9.95 30.08
C GLU A 403 -3.49 8.68 30.15
N PRO A 404 -2.89 7.47 30.23
CA PRO A 404 -3.66 6.24 30.33
C PRO A 404 -4.35 6.12 31.70
N PRO A 405 -5.59 5.60 31.74
CA PRO A 405 -6.35 5.47 32.99
C PRO A 405 -5.70 4.47 33.95
N VAL A 406 -5.94 4.66 35.26
CA VAL A 406 -5.42 3.76 36.31
C VAL A 406 -6.41 2.62 36.54
N ALA A 407 -5.92 1.37 36.56
CA ALA A 407 -6.72 0.22 36.99
C ALA A 407 -7.05 0.28 38.48
N LYS A 408 -8.25 -0.16 38.86
CA LYS A 408 -8.75 -0.14 40.24
C LYS A 408 -9.52 -1.42 40.54
N ASP A 409 -9.47 -1.88 41.79
CA ASP A 409 -10.23 -3.04 42.30
C ASP A 409 -10.05 -4.31 41.44
N GLY A 410 -8.83 -4.54 40.95
CA GLY A 410 -8.49 -5.65 40.06
C GLY A 410 -9.08 -5.57 38.64
N LYS A 411 -9.74 -4.47 38.25
CA LYS A 411 -10.44 -4.31 36.96
C LYS A 411 -9.70 -3.41 35.99
N VAL A 412 -9.74 -3.80 34.71
CA VAL A 412 -9.12 -3.06 33.59
C VAL A 412 -10.09 -1.97 33.10
N PRO A 413 -9.66 -0.69 33.02
CA PRO A 413 -10.46 0.39 32.43
C PRO A 413 -10.73 0.14 30.94
N ARG A 414 -11.94 0.44 30.46
CA ARG A 414 -12.42 0.08 29.10
C ARG A 414 -13.11 1.24 28.41
N ASN A 415 -13.13 1.20 27.08
CA ASN A 415 -13.99 2.03 26.24
C ASN A 415 -15.46 1.56 26.28
N GLU A 416 -16.35 2.30 25.60
CA GLU A 416 -17.78 1.99 25.49
C GLU A 416 -18.07 0.61 24.89
N TYR A 417 -17.14 0.05 24.11
CA TYR A 417 -17.23 -1.27 23.51
C TYR A 417 -16.73 -2.42 24.41
N GLY A 418 -16.25 -2.11 25.62
CA GLY A 418 -15.76 -3.10 26.60
C GLY A 418 -14.32 -3.57 26.38
N ASN A 419 -13.58 -2.90 25.50
CA ASN A 419 -12.20 -3.22 25.11
C ASN A 419 -11.24 -2.12 25.59
N VAL A 420 -9.94 -2.32 25.39
CA VAL A 420 -8.91 -1.27 25.59
C VAL A 420 -8.31 -0.89 24.24
N GLU A 421 -8.09 0.40 24.00
CA GLU A 421 -7.39 0.88 22.81
C GLU A 421 -5.90 1.07 23.13
N LEU A 422 -5.03 0.30 22.46
CA LEU A 422 -3.60 0.20 22.70
C LEU A 422 -2.81 0.42 21.41
N PHE A 423 -3.01 1.58 20.76
CA PHE A 423 -2.33 1.92 19.50
C PHE A 423 -0.83 2.19 19.67
N LYS A 424 -0.40 2.55 20.89
CA LYS A 424 1.01 2.71 21.29
C LYS A 424 1.23 2.13 22.70
N PRO A 425 2.45 1.63 23.02
CA PRO A 425 2.75 1.06 24.35
C PRO A 425 2.48 2.00 25.53
N CYS A 426 2.61 3.32 25.33
CA CYS A 426 2.31 4.34 26.34
C CYS A 426 0.81 4.48 26.70
N MET A 427 -0.10 3.89 25.92
CA MET A 427 -1.54 3.89 26.21
C MET A 427 -1.96 2.80 27.21
N LEU A 428 -1.03 1.94 27.65
CA LEU A 428 -1.31 0.85 28.58
C LEU A 428 -1.84 1.39 29.93
N PRO A 429 -3.04 0.99 30.40
CA PRO A 429 -3.61 1.46 31.66
C PRO A 429 -2.65 1.25 32.85
N LYS A 430 -2.44 2.31 33.64
CA LYS A 430 -1.48 2.31 34.75
C LYS A 430 -1.88 1.23 35.77
N GLY A 431 -0.96 0.30 36.07
CA GLY A 431 -1.22 -0.88 36.91
C GLY A 431 -1.60 -2.16 36.14
N THR A 432 -1.63 -2.14 34.81
CA THR A 432 -1.91 -3.33 33.97
C THR A 432 -0.68 -3.83 33.21
N VAL A 433 -0.82 -5.01 32.59
CA VAL A 433 0.18 -5.66 31.73
C VAL A 433 -0.54 -6.19 30.47
N HIS A 434 0.06 -5.99 29.30
CA HIS A 434 -0.37 -6.59 28.03
C HIS A 434 0.31 -7.96 27.85
N LEU A 435 -0.46 -8.98 27.48
CA LEU A 435 -0.02 -10.37 27.31
C LEU A 435 -0.53 -10.93 25.98
N GLN A 436 0.37 -11.14 25.02
CA GLN A 436 0.11 -11.68 23.69
C GLN A 436 0.02 -13.22 23.70
N ILE A 437 -0.87 -13.77 24.53
CA ILE A 437 -0.92 -15.21 24.83
C ILE A 437 -2.22 -15.84 24.30
N PRO A 438 -2.14 -16.93 23.49
CA PRO A 438 -3.33 -17.56 22.91
C PRO A 438 -4.22 -18.20 23.97
N GLY A 439 -5.54 -17.98 23.83
CA GLY A 439 -6.57 -18.58 24.69
C GLY A 439 -6.74 -17.93 26.07
N LEU A 440 -6.00 -16.87 26.42
CA LEU A 440 -5.92 -16.32 27.78
C LEU A 440 -7.29 -15.95 28.38
N ASN A 441 -8.20 -15.39 27.58
CA ASN A 441 -9.59 -15.08 27.97
C ASN A 441 -10.35 -16.29 28.55
N ARG A 442 -10.08 -17.51 28.05
CA ARG A 442 -10.69 -18.76 28.55
C ARG A 442 -10.20 -19.10 29.97
N ILE A 443 -8.94 -18.82 30.26
CA ILE A 443 -8.29 -19.12 31.55
C ILE A 443 -8.62 -18.03 32.58
N ALA A 444 -8.50 -16.75 32.21
CA ALA A 444 -8.94 -15.64 33.05
C ALA A 444 -10.40 -15.82 33.53
N ARG A 445 -11.29 -16.23 32.62
CA ARG A 445 -12.70 -16.53 32.94
C ARG A 445 -12.91 -17.75 33.85
N LYS A 446 -12.03 -18.77 33.80
CA LYS A 446 -12.05 -19.89 34.76
C LYS A 446 -11.67 -19.43 36.16
N LEU A 447 -10.71 -18.50 36.26
CA LEU A 447 -10.18 -17.97 37.52
C LEU A 447 -10.99 -16.78 38.09
N GLY A 448 -11.98 -16.27 37.35
CA GLY A 448 -12.75 -15.08 37.74
C GLY A 448 -11.98 -13.76 37.62
N ILE A 449 -10.83 -13.76 36.94
CA ILE A 449 -9.94 -12.60 36.82
C ILE A 449 -10.39 -11.69 35.67
N ASP A 450 -10.38 -10.38 35.91
CA ASP A 450 -10.76 -9.39 34.91
C ASP A 450 -9.71 -9.27 33.78
N CYS A 451 -10.18 -9.32 32.54
CA CYS A 451 -9.35 -9.45 31.35
C CYS A 451 -10.09 -8.82 30.16
N SER A 452 -9.43 -7.89 29.46
CA SER A 452 -10.00 -7.16 28.32
C SER A 452 -9.08 -7.29 27.10
N PRO A 453 -9.60 -7.50 25.87
CA PRO A 453 -8.76 -7.58 24.68
C PRO A 453 -8.22 -6.19 24.31
N ALA A 454 -6.97 -6.13 23.86
CA ALA A 454 -6.37 -4.89 23.37
C ALA A 454 -6.63 -4.72 21.87
N VAL A 455 -7.23 -3.60 21.49
CA VAL A 455 -7.36 -3.15 20.10
C VAL A 455 -6.10 -2.38 19.74
N VAL A 456 -5.26 -2.98 18.90
CA VAL A 456 -3.99 -2.36 18.43
C VAL A 456 -4.15 -1.64 17.09
N GLY A 457 -5.24 -1.88 16.37
CA GLY A 457 -5.51 -1.28 15.07
C GLY A 457 -6.89 -1.62 14.53
N PHE A 458 -7.10 -1.33 13.24
CA PHE A 458 -8.32 -1.67 12.51
C PHE A 458 -7.96 -2.14 11.10
N ASP A 459 -8.50 -3.28 10.67
CA ASP A 459 -8.36 -3.79 9.30
C ASP A 459 -9.62 -3.49 8.48
N GLY A 460 -9.42 -3.27 7.17
CA GLY A 460 -10.43 -2.80 6.22
C GLY A 460 -10.78 -3.84 5.16
N HIS A 461 -11.25 -5.01 5.56
CA HIS A 461 -11.57 -6.11 4.65
C HIS A 461 -13.01 -6.11 4.11
N LYS A 462 -13.18 -6.45 2.82
CA LYS A 462 -14.48 -6.67 2.14
C LYS A 462 -15.50 -5.54 2.36
N GLY A 463 -15.02 -4.28 2.30
CA GLY A 463 -15.84 -3.07 2.45
C GLY A 463 -16.27 -2.73 3.88
N SER A 464 -15.79 -3.48 4.87
CA SER A 464 -16.07 -3.28 6.30
C SER A 464 -14.77 -2.99 7.07
N VAL A 465 -14.88 -2.33 8.23
CA VAL A 465 -13.74 -2.01 9.10
C VAL A 465 -13.93 -2.72 10.43
N HIS A 466 -12.95 -3.53 10.83
CA HIS A 466 -12.99 -4.38 12.01
C HIS A 466 -11.80 -4.08 12.94
N PRO A 467 -11.99 -4.07 14.28
CA PRO A 467 -10.88 -3.90 15.22
C PRO A 467 -9.94 -5.11 15.16
N VAL A 468 -8.64 -4.83 15.05
CA VAL A 468 -7.59 -5.84 15.17
C VAL A 468 -7.26 -5.99 16.65
N PHE A 469 -7.53 -7.17 17.18
CA PHE A 469 -7.19 -7.53 18.55
C PHE A 469 -5.85 -8.24 18.60
N ASP A 470 -4.96 -7.79 19.49
CA ASP A 470 -3.70 -8.45 19.78
C ASP A 470 -3.54 -8.61 21.30
N GLY A 471 -3.42 -9.85 21.76
CA GLY A 471 -3.30 -10.17 23.18
C GLY A 471 -4.45 -9.66 24.06
N PHE A 472 -4.18 -9.63 25.35
CA PHE A 472 -5.11 -9.21 26.40
C PHE A 472 -4.42 -8.34 27.44
N ILE A 473 -5.16 -7.43 28.04
CA ILE A 473 -4.71 -6.60 29.18
C ILE A 473 -5.36 -7.11 30.45
N ILE A 474 -4.54 -7.27 31.50
CA ILE A 474 -4.87 -7.79 32.83
C ILE A 474 -4.15 -6.93 33.87
N CYS A 475 -4.71 -6.78 35.08
CA CYS A 475 -4.06 -6.08 36.19
C CYS A 475 -2.78 -6.80 36.65
N LYS A 476 -1.71 -6.06 36.93
CA LYS A 476 -0.35 -6.59 37.19
C LYS A 476 -0.32 -7.64 38.31
N GLU A 477 -1.17 -7.47 39.33
CA GLU A 477 -1.37 -8.37 40.47
C GLU A 477 -1.71 -9.82 40.07
N TYR A 478 -2.43 -10.01 38.95
CA TYR A 478 -2.91 -11.32 38.50
C TYR A 478 -2.05 -11.96 37.41
N LYS A 479 -0.99 -11.26 36.96
CA LYS A 479 -0.14 -11.70 35.84
C LYS A 479 0.40 -13.11 36.06
N ASP A 480 1.07 -13.32 37.19
CA ASP A 480 1.83 -14.56 37.42
C ASP A 480 0.90 -15.75 37.74
N THR A 481 -0.24 -15.48 38.40
CA THR A 481 -1.35 -16.45 38.59
C THR A 481 -1.94 -16.92 37.26
N ILE A 482 -2.13 -16.02 36.29
CA ILE A 482 -2.64 -16.37 34.96
C ILE A 482 -1.60 -17.10 34.11
N LEU A 483 -0.30 -16.78 34.24
CA LEU A 483 0.77 -17.48 33.55
C LEU A 483 0.86 -18.94 34.03
N ALA A 484 0.93 -19.19 35.33
CA ALA A 484 0.98 -20.54 35.89
C ALA A 484 -0.25 -21.38 35.48
N ALA A 485 -1.45 -20.81 35.53
CA ALA A 485 -2.69 -21.49 35.11
C ALA A 485 -2.79 -21.67 33.58
N TRP A 486 -2.08 -20.87 32.78
CA TRP A 486 -1.95 -21.10 31.33
C TRP A 486 -0.99 -22.25 31.04
N GLU A 487 0.18 -22.27 31.69
CA GLU A 487 1.15 -23.37 31.59
C GLU A 487 0.52 -24.72 31.97
N GLU A 488 -0.24 -24.76 33.08
CA GLU A 488 -0.97 -25.96 33.51
C GLU A 488 -2.03 -26.40 32.48
N GLU A 489 -2.78 -25.47 31.87
CA GLU A 489 -3.72 -25.81 30.81
C GLU A 489 -3.02 -26.27 29.52
N GLN A 490 -1.82 -25.75 29.19
CA GLN A 490 -1.03 -26.24 28.05
C GLN A 490 -0.49 -27.65 28.29
N GLU A 491 0.05 -27.95 29.47
CA GLU A 491 0.48 -29.31 29.82
C GLU A 491 -0.71 -30.28 29.80
N ASN A 492 -1.84 -29.89 30.38
CA ASN A 492 -3.06 -30.67 30.32
C ASN A 492 -3.62 -30.78 28.89
N ALA A 493 -3.42 -29.80 28.01
CA ALA A 493 -3.79 -29.92 26.60
C ALA A 493 -2.91 -30.94 25.87
N ARG A 494 -1.58 -30.86 26.05
CA ARG A 494 -0.58 -31.81 25.53
C ARG A 494 -0.91 -33.25 25.93
N LYS A 495 -1.12 -33.53 27.24
CA LYS A 495 -1.50 -34.86 27.74
C LYS A 495 -2.79 -35.38 27.08
N ARG A 496 -3.83 -34.53 26.99
CA ARG A 496 -5.10 -34.86 26.31
C ARG A 496 -4.93 -35.07 24.80
N GLU A 497 -3.87 -34.56 24.16
CA GLU A 497 -3.59 -34.78 22.73
C GLU A 497 -2.72 -36.00 22.47
N GLU A 498 -1.76 -36.28 23.35
CA GLU A 498 -1.02 -37.54 23.42
C GLU A 498 -2.00 -38.71 23.59
N GLU A 499 -2.90 -38.66 24.57
CA GLU A 499 -4.00 -39.63 24.73
C GLU A 499 -4.83 -39.80 23.46
N LYS A 500 -5.22 -38.71 22.77
CA LYS A 500 -5.99 -38.79 21.52
C LYS A 500 -5.18 -39.41 20.39
N ARG A 501 -3.88 -39.10 20.32
CA ARG A 501 -2.93 -39.64 19.32
C ARG A 501 -2.76 -41.14 19.54
N GLU A 502 -2.54 -41.59 20.76
CA GLU A 502 -2.49 -43.01 21.12
C GLU A 502 -3.80 -43.72 20.81
N LYS A 503 -4.95 -43.18 21.23
CA LYS A 503 -6.28 -43.76 20.95
C LYS A 503 -6.56 -43.85 19.45
N ARG A 504 -6.06 -42.91 18.64
CA ARG A 504 -6.07 -42.98 17.16
C ARG A 504 -5.12 -44.07 16.63
N ILE A 505 -3.90 -44.17 17.15
CA ILE A 505 -2.90 -45.19 16.77
C ILE A 505 -3.43 -46.60 17.07
N TYR A 506 -3.86 -46.88 18.30
CA TYR A 506 -4.48 -48.16 18.67
C TYR A 506 -5.75 -48.44 17.88
N GLY A 507 -6.58 -47.42 17.60
CA GLY A 507 -7.76 -47.53 16.74
C GLY A 507 -7.41 -47.94 15.30
N ASN A 508 -6.32 -47.41 14.74
CA ASN A 508 -5.85 -47.74 13.40
C ASN A 508 -5.19 -49.12 13.35
N TRP A 509 -4.35 -49.49 14.33
CA TRP A 509 -3.83 -50.86 14.46
C TRP A 509 -4.94 -51.90 14.58
N LYS A 510 -5.98 -51.62 15.38
CA LYS A 510 -7.16 -52.50 15.52
C LYS A 510 -7.97 -52.65 14.23
N LYS A 511 -7.97 -51.65 13.34
CA LYS A 511 -8.52 -51.77 11.98
C LYS A 511 -7.61 -52.60 11.08
N LEU A 512 -6.30 -52.33 11.07
CA LEU A 512 -5.31 -53.02 10.25
C LEU A 512 -5.28 -54.53 10.54
N ILE A 513 -5.17 -54.91 11.81
CA ILE A 513 -5.14 -56.31 12.26
C ILE A 513 -6.45 -57.02 11.86
N ARG A 514 -7.61 -56.37 12.02
CA ARG A 514 -8.89 -56.92 11.54
C ARG A 514 -8.95 -57.07 10.03
N GLY A 515 -8.36 -56.17 9.25
CA GLY A 515 -8.28 -56.28 7.80
C GLY A 515 -7.37 -57.41 7.32
N LEU A 516 -6.32 -57.73 8.09
CA LEU A 516 -5.42 -58.88 7.83
C LEU A 516 -6.06 -60.23 8.22
N LEU A 517 -6.88 -60.25 9.27
CA LEU A 517 -7.61 -61.44 9.77
C LEU A 517 -8.87 -61.81 8.96
N ILE A 518 -9.13 -61.13 7.85
CA ILE A 518 -10.26 -61.38 6.92
C ILE A 518 -9.72 -61.86 5.55
N ARG A 519 -8.50 -62.41 5.55
CA ARG A 519 -7.89 -63.20 4.48
C ARG A 519 -7.53 -64.58 4.99
#